data_AF-A0AAJ0SB01-F1
#
_entry.id   AF-A0AAJ0SB01-F1
#
_cell.length_a   1.000
_cell.length_b   1.000
_cell.length_c   1.000
_cell.angle_alpha   90.00
_cell.angle_beta   90.00
_cell.angle_gamma   90.00
#
_symmetry.space_group_name_H-M   'P 1'
#
loop_
_entity.id
_entity.type
_entity.pdbx_description
1 polymer ?
#
loop_
_entity_poly.entity_id
_entity_poly.type
_entity_poly.pdbx_seq_one_letter_code
_entity_poly.pdbx_strand_id
1 'polypeptide(L)'
;METAKNNSGRKWIFRLIVLTAAIALFCTYIFGNIFMLVIEKKYFIPEQSSIFTFNETVHNDGSSDVWRYGEDHSNYYFNLSTLNNDVLFFPKKNIANCPGFNPEDITTWCDVKVPNTKP
;
A
#
# COMPACT_ATOMS: atom_id res chain seq x y z
N MET A 1 7.98 -11.00 53.81
CA MET A 1 7.18 -9.85 53.32
C MET A 1 7.31 -9.82 51.81
N GLU A 2 6.18 -9.77 51.12
CA GLU A 2 5.94 -10.26 49.77
C GLU A 2 6.69 -9.54 48.63
N THR A 3 7.31 -10.30 47.75
CA THR A 3 7.70 -9.87 46.39
C THR A 3 6.52 -10.06 45.43
N ALA A 4 5.44 -9.30 45.61
CA ALA A 4 4.23 -9.37 44.77
C ALA A 4 4.06 -8.18 43.80
N LYS A 5 5.10 -7.36 43.58
CA LYS A 5 4.97 -6.09 42.83
C LYS A 5 5.22 -6.18 41.31
N ASN A 6 5.64 -7.33 40.77
CA ASN A 6 6.13 -7.40 39.38
C ASN A 6 5.18 -8.04 38.35
N ASN A 7 4.07 -8.65 38.78
CA ASN A 7 3.16 -9.36 37.86
C ASN A 7 2.08 -8.43 37.26
N SER A 8 1.64 -7.41 37.99
CA SER A 8 0.61 -6.47 37.53
C SER A 8 1.12 -5.52 36.45
N GLY A 9 2.32 -4.94 36.63
CA GLY A 9 2.95 -4.06 35.65
C GLY A 9 3.25 -4.75 34.32
N ARG A 10 3.78 -5.99 34.38
CA ARG A 10 4.06 -6.79 33.17
C ARG A 10 2.79 -7.13 32.37
N LYS A 11 1.67 -7.40 33.05
CA LYS A 11 0.36 -7.61 32.41
C LYS A 11 -0.18 -6.34 31.75
N TRP A 12 0.01 -5.18 32.37
CA TRP A 12 -0.38 -3.88 31.80
C TRP A 12 0.43 -3.52 30.56
N ILE A 13 1.76 -3.72 30.61
CA ILE A 13 2.64 -3.52 29.45
C ILE A 13 2.22 -4.43 28.30
N PHE A 14 1.96 -5.71 28.59
CA PHE A 14 1.50 -6.66 27.56
C PHE A 14 0.17 -6.22 26.94
N ARG A 15 -0.80 -5.80 27.75
CA ARG A 15 -2.10 -5.28 27.26
C ARG A 15 -1.92 -4.04 26.39
N LEU A 16 -1.04 -3.12 26.78
CA LEU A 16 -0.72 -1.93 25.99
C LEU A 16 -0.13 -2.31 24.64
N ILE A 17 0.85 -3.23 24.61
CA ILE A 17 1.46 -3.71 23.36
C ILE A 17 0.41 -4.32 22.43
N VAL A 18 -0.44 -5.22 22.95
CA VAL A 18 -1.51 -5.86 22.17
C VAL A 18 -2.49 -4.82 21.64
N LEU A 19 -2.86 -3.82 22.45
CA LEU A 19 -3.77 -2.76 22.03
C LEU A 19 -3.16 -1.89 20.94
N THR A 20 -1.91 -1.45 21.07
CA THR A 20 -1.24 -0.68 20.01
C THR A 20 -1.05 -1.49 18.73
N ALA A 21 -0.73 -2.78 18.83
CA ALA A 21 -0.63 -3.65 17.65
C ALA A 21 -1.99 -3.81 16.96
N ALA A 22 -3.07 -3.99 17.71
CA ALA A 22 -4.41 -4.07 17.16
C ALA A 22 -4.82 -2.77 16.45
N ILE A 23 -4.59 -1.61 17.09
CA ILE A 23 -4.89 -0.30 16.47
C ILE A 23 -4.07 -0.11 15.20
N ALA A 24 -2.77 -0.44 15.23
CA ALA A 24 -1.92 -0.34 14.05
C ALA A 24 -2.44 -1.21 12.89
N LEU A 25 -2.91 -2.43 13.17
CA LEU A 25 -3.50 -3.31 12.15
C LEU A 25 -4.80 -2.73 11.57
N PHE A 26 -5.66 -2.13 12.40
CA PHE A 26 -6.90 -1.49 11.94
C PHE A 26 -6.65 -0.22 11.12
N CYS A 27 -5.51 0.44 11.28
CA CYS A 27 -5.13 1.62 10.50
C CYS A 27 -4.38 1.28 9.20
N THR A 28 -4.33 0.01 8.78
CA THR A 28 -3.61 -0.43 7.57
C THR A 28 -4.56 -1.02 6.53
N TYR A 29 -4.06 -1.16 5.30
CA TYR A 29 -4.79 -1.77 4.18
C TYR A 29 -4.67 -3.30 4.13
N ILE A 30 -4.07 -3.92 5.15
CA ILE A 30 -3.68 -5.33 5.12
C ILE A 30 -4.84 -6.28 4.82
N PHE A 31 -6.01 -6.08 5.43
CA PHE A 31 -7.13 -6.99 5.25
C PHE A 31 -7.72 -6.90 3.85
N GLY A 32 -7.85 -5.70 3.29
CA GLY A 32 -8.33 -5.49 1.92
C GLY A 32 -7.35 -6.10 0.91
N ASN A 33 -6.06 -5.83 1.09
CA ASN A 33 -5.02 -6.37 0.22
C ASN A 33 -4.92 -7.91 0.29
N ILE A 34 -4.99 -8.52 1.49
CA ILE A 34 -5.03 -9.98 1.63
C ILE A 34 -6.28 -10.54 0.95
N PHE A 35 -7.45 -9.92 1.16
CA PHE A 35 -8.69 -10.38 0.56
C PHE A 35 -8.60 -10.38 -0.96
N MET A 36 -8.17 -9.27 -1.57
CA MET A 36 -8.01 -9.14 -3.02
C MET A 36 -6.99 -10.12 -3.58
N LEU A 37 -5.83 -10.31 -2.93
CA LEU A 37 -4.83 -11.31 -3.33
C LEU A 37 -5.37 -12.75 -3.32
N VAL A 38 -6.38 -13.04 -2.50
CA VAL A 38 -7.01 -14.36 -2.43
C VAL A 38 -8.10 -14.53 -3.48
N ILE A 39 -8.95 -13.53 -3.68
CA ILE A 39 -10.12 -13.65 -4.56
C ILE A 39 -9.80 -13.34 -6.04
N GLU A 40 -8.89 -12.41 -6.30
CA GLU A 40 -8.57 -11.93 -7.64
C GLU A 40 -7.22 -12.46 -8.10
N LYS A 41 -7.25 -13.44 -9.02
CA LYS A 41 -6.04 -14.15 -9.48
C LYS A 41 -4.98 -13.23 -10.10
N LYS A 42 -5.42 -12.12 -10.71
CA LYS A 42 -4.53 -11.15 -11.36
C LYS A 42 -4.14 -10.00 -10.42
N TYR A 43 -4.73 -9.93 -9.23
CA TYR A 43 -4.42 -8.87 -8.28
C TYR A 43 -2.98 -9.04 -7.79
N PHE A 44 -2.28 -7.92 -7.79
CA PHE A 44 -0.92 -7.84 -7.31
C PHE A 44 -0.70 -6.50 -6.63
N ILE A 45 0.33 -6.46 -5.79
CA ILE A 45 0.76 -5.24 -5.11
C ILE A 45 2.06 -4.79 -5.77
N PRO A 46 2.22 -3.50 -6.12
CA PRO A 46 3.48 -2.98 -6.65
C PRO A 46 4.68 -3.39 -5.80
N GLU A 47 5.78 -3.81 -6.42
CA GLU A 47 7.01 -4.24 -5.72
C GLU A 47 7.62 -3.13 -4.84
N GLN A 48 7.35 -1.87 -5.18
CA GLN A 48 7.83 -0.71 -4.43
C GLN A 48 6.95 -0.42 -3.20
N SER A 49 5.83 -1.13 -3.04
CA SER A 49 4.90 -1.00 -1.93
C SER A 49 4.83 -2.29 -1.11
N SER A 50 3.82 -2.40 -0.24
CA SER A 50 3.62 -3.56 0.61
C SER A 50 2.14 -3.84 0.84
N ILE A 51 1.87 -5.06 1.27
CA ILE A 51 0.53 -5.50 1.69
C ILE A 51 -0.08 -4.62 2.80
N PHE A 52 0.74 -3.92 3.57
CA PHE A 52 0.26 -3.07 4.67
C PHE A 52 -0.10 -1.66 4.22
N THR A 53 0.55 -1.16 3.16
CA THR A 53 0.57 0.27 2.81
C THR A 53 -0.08 0.59 1.47
N PHE A 54 -0.17 -0.38 0.57
CA PHE A 54 -0.80 -0.17 -0.73
C PHE A 54 -2.30 0.07 -0.57
N ASN A 55 -2.78 1.14 -1.19
CA ASN A 55 -4.18 1.52 -1.26
C ASN A 55 -4.58 1.63 -2.73
N GLU A 56 -5.53 0.80 -3.16
CA GLU A 56 -6.21 0.99 -4.44
C GLU A 56 -7.11 2.24 -4.35
N THR A 57 -6.93 3.18 -5.27
CA THR A 57 -7.72 4.43 -5.30
C THR A 57 -8.76 4.42 -6.42
N VAL A 58 -8.44 3.77 -7.54
CA VAL A 58 -9.34 3.67 -8.70
C VAL A 58 -9.32 2.25 -9.22
N HIS A 59 -10.49 1.63 -9.27
CA HIS A 59 -10.69 0.32 -9.87
C HIS A 59 -10.56 0.38 -11.39
N ASN A 60 -10.19 -0.73 -12.03
CA ASN A 60 -10.14 -0.78 -13.48
C ASN A 60 -11.48 -1.27 -14.05
N ASP A 61 -12.26 -0.38 -14.65
CA ASP A 61 -13.56 -0.72 -15.27
C ASP A 61 -13.45 -1.55 -16.57
N GLY A 62 -12.24 -1.92 -16.98
CA GLY A 62 -11.97 -2.74 -18.16
C GLY A 62 -12.02 -4.26 -17.91
N SER A 63 -11.56 -5.06 -18.86
CA SER A 63 -11.55 -6.54 -18.80
C SER A 63 -10.53 -7.14 -17.81
N SER A 64 -10.02 -6.34 -16.88
CA SER A 64 -9.00 -6.73 -15.91
C SER A 64 -9.40 -6.24 -14.53
N ASP A 65 -9.99 -7.15 -13.75
CA ASP A 65 -10.65 -6.94 -12.46
C ASP A 65 -9.69 -6.64 -11.29
N VAL A 66 -8.76 -5.69 -11.45
CA VAL A 66 -7.75 -5.40 -10.43
C VAL A 66 -7.82 -3.97 -9.93
N TRP A 67 -6.89 -3.12 -10.34
CA TRP A 67 -6.83 -1.73 -9.96
C TRP A 67 -6.14 -0.96 -11.08
N ARG A 68 -6.56 0.28 -11.30
CA ARG A 68 -5.99 1.17 -12.31
C ARG A 68 -5.00 2.15 -11.70
N TYR A 69 -5.41 2.78 -10.61
CA TYR A 69 -4.57 3.69 -9.83
C TYR A 69 -4.54 3.22 -8.37
N GLY A 70 -3.39 3.44 -7.74
CA GLY A 70 -3.21 3.21 -6.32
C GLY A 70 -2.10 4.08 -5.77
N GLU A 71 -1.92 4.04 -4.46
CA GLU A 71 -0.91 4.82 -3.78
C GLU A 71 -0.40 4.10 -2.52
N ASP A 72 0.71 4.58 -2.00
CA ASP A 72 1.13 4.33 -0.63
C ASP A 72 1.64 5.61 0.01
N HIS A 73 2.39 5.51 1.11
CA HIS A 73 2.92 6.69 1.79
C HIS A 73 3.95 7.47 0.96
N SER A 74 4.62 6.83 -0.01
CA SER A 74 5.76 7.39 -0.74
C SER A 74 5.52 7.62 -2.22
N ASN A 75 4.64 6.84 -2.85
CA ASN A 75 4.44 6.85 -4.30
C ASN A 75 2.97 6.79 -4.70
N TYR A 76 2.68 7.28 -5.89
CA TYR A 76 1.49 6.93 -6.67
C TYR A 76 1.86 5.84 -7.68
N TYR A 77 0.89 5.00 -8.03
CA TYR A 77 1.03 3.87 -8.94
C TYR A 77 -0.02 3.89 -10.04
N PHE A 78 0.39 3.56 -11.25
CA PHE A 78 -0.50 3.33 -12.39
C PHE A 78 -0.24 1.95 -12.97
N ASN A 79 -1.28 1.12 -13.04
CA ASN A 79 -1.19 -0.23 -13.57
C ASN A 79 -1.22 -0.20 -15.11
N LEU A 80 -0.15 -0.71 -15.73
CA LEU A 80 -0.04 -0.78 -17.20
C LEU A 80 -0.92 -1.90 -17.81
N SER A 81 -1.51 -2.75 -16.99
CA SER A 81 -2.32 -3.91 -17.41
C SER A 81 -1.53 -4.89 -18.29
N THR A 82 -0.22 -5.03 -18.04
CA THR A 82 0.62 -6.02 -18.72
C THR A 82 0.52 -7.38 -18.02
N LEU A 83 0.98 -8.44 -18.70
CA LEU A 83 1.04 -9.79 -18.12
C LEU A 83 2.09 -9.94 -17.01
N ASN A 84 3.04 -9.00 -16.92
CA ASN A 84 4.16 -9.05 -15.98
C ASN A 84 3.93 -8.16 -14.75
N ASN A 85 2.70 -7.69 -14.54
CA ASN A 85 2.35 -6.81 -13.42
C ASN A 85 3.17 -5.50 -13.41
N ASP A 86 3.47 -4.96 -14.59
CA ASP A 86 4.25 -3.74 -14.71
C ASP A 86 3.43 -2.53 -14.27
N VAL A 87 4.07 -1.66 -13.48
CA VAL A 87 3.45 -0.44 -12.94
C VAL A 87 4.34 0.75 -13.22
N LEU A 88 3.75 1.87 -13.59
CA LEU A 88 4.44 3.14 -13.48
C LEU A 88 4.29 3.65 -12.06
N PHE A 89 5.32 4.33 -11.54
CA PHE A 89 5.22 4.98 -10.24
C PHE A 89 5.77 6.40 -10.24
N PHE A 90 5.16 7.25 -9.42
CA PHE A 90 5.55 8.65 -9.23
C PHE A 90 5.79 8.93 -7.74
N PRO A 91 7.01 9.32 -7.31
CA PRO A 91 7.29 9.64 -5.92
C PRO A 91 6.54 10.89 -5.46
N LYS A 92 5.79 10.80 -4.36
CA LYS A 92 5.01 11.93 -3.80
C LYS A 92 5.85 13.15 -3.46
N LYS A 93 7.12 12.95 -3.09
CA LYS A 93 8.07 14.04 -2.86
C LYS A 93 8.33 14.93 -4.08
N ASN A 94 8.01 14.46 -5.29
CA ASN A 94 8.23 15.19 -6.54
C ASN A 94 7.03 16.07 -6.95
N ILE A 95 5.87 15.99 -6.27
CA ILE A 95 4.65 16.75 -6.64
C ILE A 95 4.92 18.25 -6.71
N ALA A 96 5.72 18.79 -5.77
CA ALA A 96 6.04 20.22 -5.73
C ALA A 96 6.72 20.74 -7.01
N ASN A 97 7.36 19.85 -7.77
CA ASN A 97 8.05 20.17 -9.02
C ASN A 97 7.27 19.69 -10.26
N CYS A 98 6.02 19.25 -10.11
CA CYS A 98 5.17 18.76 -11.18
C CYS A 98 3.83 19.52 -11.22
N PRO A 99 3.79 20.72 -11.84
CA PRO A 99 2.58 21.52 -11.93
C PRO A 99 1.46 20.78 -12.68
N GLY A 100 0.25 20.82 -12.14
CA GLY A 100 -0.91 20.16 -12.75
C GLY A 100 -0.99 18.65 -12.48
N PHE A 101 -0.14 18.11 -11.59
CA PHE A 101 -0.20 16.72 -11.18
C PHE A 101 -1.59 16.32 -10.68
N ASN A 102 -2.12 15.22 -11.23
CA ASN A 102 -3.33 14.54 -10.79
C ASN A 102 -3.03 13.05 -10.56
N PRO A 103 -3.25 12.52 -9.34
CA PRO A 103 -2.96 11.11 -9.03
C PRO A 103 -3.78 10.10 -9.83
N GLU A 104 -4.89 10.50 -10.45
CA GLU A 104 -5.78 9.63 -11.22
C GLU A 104 -5.71 9.90 -12.74
N ASP A 105 -4.72 10.68 -13.19
CA ASP A 105 -4.45 10.92 -14.60
C ASP A 105 -2.95 10.80 -14.89
N ILE A 106 -2.55 9.64 -15.40
CA ILE A 106 -1.16 9.32 -15.74
C ILE A 106 -0.53 10.32 -16.71
N THR A 107 -1.32 11.00 -17.56
CA THR A 107 -0.80 11.97 -18.53
C THR A 107 -0.26 13.24 -17.86
N THR A 108 -0.64 13.48 -16.60
CA THR A 108 -0.20 14.63 -15.81
C THR A 108 1.06 14.34 -14.97
N TRP A 109 1.56 13.10 -14.98
CA TRP A 109 2.71 12.73 -14.15
C TRP A 109 4.02 13.09 -14.86
N CYS A 110 4.87 13.85 -14.18
CA CYS A 110 6.17 14.28 -14.72
C CYS A 110 7.23 13.19 -14.57
N ASP A 111 8.13 13.06 -15.56
CA ASP A 111 9.32 12.19 -15.51
C ASP A 111 9.06 10.76 -14.98
N VAL A 112 7.94 10.16 -15.41
CA VAL A 112 7.49 8.86 -14.90
C VAL A 112 8.54 7.79 -15.17
N LYS A 113 8.92 7.07 -14.12
CA LYS A 113 9.89 6.00 -14.20
C LYS A 113 9.18 4.68 -14.52
N VAL A 114 9.60 4.04 -15.61
CA VAL A 114 9.26 2.65 -15.88
C VAL A 114 10.15 1.78 -14.99
N PRO A 115 9.62 0.76 -14.29
CA PRO A 115 10.43 -0.23 -13.60
C PRO A 115 11.42 -0.83 -14.60
N ASN A 116 12.68 -0.98 -14.19
CA ASN A 116 13.66 -1.69 -15.00
C ASN A 116 13.24 -3.15 -15.11
N THR A 117 12.54 -3.51 -16.18
CA THR A 117 12.32 -4.89 -16.57
C THR A 117 13.69 -5.48 -16.90
N LYS A 118 14.22 -6.32 -15.99
CA LYS A 118 15.37 -7.15 -16.37
C LYS A 118 14.89 -8.13 -17.44
N PRO A 119 15.64 -8.27 -18.55
CA PRO A 119 15.33 -9.25 -19.59
C PRO A 119 15.46 -10.69 -19.09
#